data_AF-A0A958Z3N1-F1
#
_entry.id   AF-A0A958Z3N1-F1
#
_cell.length_a   1.000
_cell.length_b   1.000
_cell.length_c   1.000
_cell.angle_alpha   90.00
_cell.angle_beta   90.00
_cell.angle_gamma   90.00
#
_symmetry.space_group_name_H-M   'P 1'
#
loop_
_entity.id
_entity.type
_entity.pdbx_description
1 polymer ?
#
loop_
_entity_poly.entity_id
_entity_poly.type
_entity_poly.pdbx_seq_one_letter_code
_entity_poly.pdbx_strand_id
1 'polypeptide(L)'
;MQSNYKKFLPHLVVFVLFIIASLAYFNPVLQGKKIFQSDIVQYTGMAKQQNDFRKATGEETYWTDAAFGGMPTYQLGAKYPNNYIKQLDLAIRFLPRPADYLFLYFIGMYILFLVLKVDYKLAFLGALAFGFSTYLIIILGVGHNAKAHAIAYMPFVLSGIFLTFRGKYLWGFLLLTVSMGLELVANHFQMTYYLMLLV
;
A
#
# COMPACT_ATOMS: atom_id res chain seq x y z
N MET A 1 -1.55 34.23 -18.68
CA MET A 1 -1.42 32.93 -18.00
C MET A 1 -1.72 33.10 -16.50
N GLN A 2 -2.96 32.87 -16.06
CA GLN A 2 -3.23 32.78 -14.62
C GLN A 2 -2.55 31.51 -14.11
N SER A 3 -1.52 31.68 -13.27
CA SER A 3 -0.58 30.61 -13.01
C SER A 3 -1.23 29.46 -12.21
N ASN A 4 -0.93 28.23 -12.62
CA ASN A 4 -1.55 26.96 -12.18
C ASN A 4 -1.34 26.66 -10.68
N TYR A 5 -0.43 27.37 -10.01
CA TYR A 5 -0.10 27.20 -8.58
C TYR A 5 -1.32 27.29 -7.65
N LYS A 6 -2.24 28.24 -7.89
CA LYS A 6 -3.43 28.41 -7.04
C LYS A 6 -4.36 27.20 -7.09
N LYS A 7 -4.34 26.42 -8.19
CA LYS A 7 -5.14 25.19 -8.35
C LYS A 7 -4.48 23.98 -7.70
N PHE A 8 -3.14 23.95 -7.64
CA PHE A 8 -2.40 22.84 -7.04
C PHE A 8 -2.27 22.95 -5.51
N LEU A 9 -2.23 24.19 -4.99
CA LEU A 9 -2.06 24.46 -3.56
C LEU A 9 -3.07 23.69 -2.66
N PRO A 10 -4.38 23.61 -2.96
CA PRO A 10 -5.31 22.85 -2.13
C PRO A 10 -4.97 21.36 -2.04
N HIS A 11 -4.47 20.76 -3.12
CA HIS A 11 -4.07 19.35 -3.15
C HIS A 11 -2.80 19.10 -2.34
N LEU A 12 -1.86 20.05 -2.36
CA LEU A 12 -0.67 20.00 -1.50
C LEU A 12 -1.05 20.09 -0.02
N VAL A 13 -2.00 20.96 0.33
CA VAL A 13 -2.53 21.07 1.70
C VAL A 13 -3.18 19.75 2.12
N VAL A 14 -4.03 19.15 1.27
CA VAL A 14 -4.65 17.84 1.55
C VAL A 14 -3.60 16.75 1.77
N PHE A 15 -2.55 16.71 0.94
CA PHE A 15 -1.45 15.76 1.08
C PHE A 15 -0.76 15.88 2.45
N VAL A 16 -0.43 17.10 2.88
CA VAL A 16 0.16 17.36 4.20
C VAL A 16 -0.81 16.98 5.32
N LEU A 17 -2.10 17.28 5.17
CA LEU A 17 -3.12 16.90 6.16
C LEU A 17 -3.23 15.38 6.31
N PHE A 18 -3.10 14.60 5.24
CA PHE A 18 -3.07 13.14 5.34
C PHE A 18 -1.84 12.61 6.08
N ILE A 19 -0.66 13.20 5.86
CA ILE A 19 0.54 12.86 6.64
C ILE A 19 0.30 13.13 8.13
N ILE A 20 -0.21 14.32 8.46
CA ILE A 20 -0.49 14.72 9.83
C ILE A 20 -1.54 13.78 10.45
N ALA A 21 -2.64 13.48 9.76
CA ALA A 21 -3.70 12.61 10.25
C ALA A 21 -3.19 11.19 10.55
N SER A 22 -2.42 10.59 9.63
CA SER A 22 -1.85 9.26 9.83
C SER A 22 -0.87 9.20 11.00
N LEU A 23 0.02 10.20 11.11
CA LEU A 23 0.98 10.28 12.20
C LEU A 23 0.33 10.62 13.54
N ALA A 24 -0.70 11.48 13.55
CA ALA A 24 -1.43 11.81 14.77
C ALA A 24 -2.15 10.58 15.33
N TYR A 25 -2.78 9.78 14.48
CA TYR A 25 -3.45 8.54 14.89
C TYR A 25 -2.46 7.52 15.45
N PHE A 26 -1.32 7.34 14.77
CA PHE A 26 -0.27 6.40 15.20
C PHE A 26 0.88 7.08 15.94
N ASN A 27 0.65 8.19 16.65
CA ASN A 27 1.70 9.03 17.27
C ASN A 27 2.82 8.26 18.00
N PRO A 28 2.55 7.16 18.76
CA PRO A 28 3.63 6.37 19.38
C PRO A 28 4.75 5.93 18.43
N VAL A 29 4.50 5.79 17.13
CA VAL A 29 5.54 5.44 16.13
C VAL A 29 6.63 6.52 16.01
N LEU A 30 6.30 7.79 16.30
CA LEU A 30 7.28 8.89 16.33
C LEU A 30 8.25 8.76 17.51
N GLN A 31 7.85 8.03 18.54
CA GLN A 31 8.70 7.69 19.70
C GLN A 31 9.49 6.39 19.48
N GLY A 32 9.46 5.83 18.26
CA GLY A 32 10.07 4.53 17.95
C GLY A 32 9.31 3.33 18.53
N LYS A 33 8.13 3.54 19.13
CA LYS A 33 7.29 2.45 19.65
C LYS A 33 6.65 1.70 18.49
N LYS A 34 6.43 0.40 18.68
CA LYS A 34 5.77 -0.47 17.71
C LYS A 34 4.56 -1.11 18.35
N ILE A 35 3.49 -1.24 17.58
CA ILE A 35 2.32 -2.01 17.98
C ILE A 35 2.64 -3.50 17.92
N PHE A 36 2.15 -4.26 18.90
CA PHE A 36 2.22 -5.71 18.87
C PHE A 36 1.23 -6.23 17.82
N GLN A 37 1.75 -7.00 16.85
CA GLN A 37 1.00 -7.52 15.71
C GLN A 37 1.15 -9.04 15.69
N SER A 38 0.09 -9.79 16.05
CA SER A 38 0.13 -11.26 16.15
C SER A 38 0.54 -11.91 14.83
N ASP A 39 0.02 -11.42 13.70
CA ASP A 39 0.32 -11.98 12.39
C ASP A 39 1.78 -11.79 12.02
N ILE A 40 2.38 -10.67 12.44
CA ILE A 40 3.80 -10.39 12.20
C ILE A 40 4.69 -11.28 13.07
N VAL A 41 4.29 -11.60 14.30
CA VAL A 41 5.00 -12.56 15.14
C VAL A 41 4.99 -13.95 14.48
N GLN A 42 3.82 -14.42 14.04
CA GLN A 42 3.69 -15.72 13.36
C GLN A 42 4.48 -15.76 12.05
N TYR A 43 4.34 -14.73 11.21
CA TYR A 43 5.09 -14.60 9.96
C TYR A 43 6.61 -14.62 10.19
N THR A 44 7.10 -13.93 11.24
CA THR A 44 8.53 -13.93 11.58
C THR A 44 9.03 -15.32 11.93
N GLY A 45 8.21 -16.13 12.62
CA GLY A 45 8.50 -17.55 12.87
C GLY A 45 8.59 -18.35 11.57
N MET A 46 7.61 -18.21 10.68
CA MET A 46 7.57 -18.91 9.40
C MET A 46 8.74 -18.56 8.48
N ALA A 47 9.12 -17.28 8.42
CA ALA A 47 10.20 -16.79 7.56
C ALA A 47 11.60 -17.01 8.15
N LYS A 48 11.72 -17.59 9.35
CA LYS A 48 12.99 -17.66 10.08
C LYS A 48 14.06 -18.46 9.33
N GLN A 49 13.75 -19.68 8.90
CA GLN A 49 14.70 -20.54 8.16
C GLN A 49 15.26 -19.81 6.92
N GLN A 50 14.38 -19.20 6.14
CA GLN A 50 14.77 -18.43 4.96
C GLN A 50 15.65 -17.23 5.31
N ASN A 51 15.28 -16.47 6.34
CA ASN A 51 16.02 -15.28 6.75
C ASN A 51 17.41 -15.64 7.29
N ASP A 52 17.53 -16.74 8.03
CA ASP A 52 18.81 -17.21 8.58
C ASP A 52 19.70 -17.78 7.47
N PHE A 53 19.13 -18.52 6.51
CA PHE A 53 19.84 -18.96 5.30
C PHE A 53 20.42 -17.76 4.54
N ARG A 54 19.58 -16.75 4.26
CA ARG A 54 20.00 -15.52 3.57
C ARG A 54 21.13 -14.78 4.29
N LYS A 55 21.09 -14.73 5.62
CA LYS A 55 22.16 -14.10 6.40
C LYS A 55 23.48 -14.87 6.33
N ALA A 56 23.41 -16.21 6.27
CA ALA A 56 24.59 -17.06 6.28
C ALA A 56 25.26 -17.18 4.90
N THR A 57 24.48 -17.28 3.83
CA THR A 57 25.00 -17.55 2.48
C THR A 57 25.05 -16.29 1.60
N GLY A 58 24.26 -15.27 1.94
CA GLY A 58 24.02 -14.12 1.05
C GLY A 58 23.03 -14.41 -0.09
N GLU A 59 22.49 -15.64 -0.17
CA GLU A 59 21.58 -16.08 -1.23
C GLU A 59 20.14 -16.26 -0.73
N GLU A 60 19.19 -16.30 -1.66
CA GLU A 60 17.80 -16.57 -1.35
C GLU A 60 17.50 -18.06 -1.47
N THR A 61 16.84 -18.65 -0.46
CA THR A 61 16.20 -19.96 -0.63
C THR A 61 14.77 -19.78 -1.11
N TYR A 62 14.40 -20.54 -2.14
CA TYR A 62 13.05 -20.56 -2.70
C TYR A 62 12.15 -21.65 -2.11
N TRP A 63 12.67 -22.39 -1.12
CA TRP A 63 11.97 -23.44 -0.39
C TRP A 63 12.26 -23.35 1.11
N THR A 64 11.27 -23.68 1.94
CA THR A 64 11.42 -23.77 3.40
C THR A 64 10.71 -25.02 3.91
N ASP A 65 11.36 -25.74 4.82
CA ASP A 65 10.82 -26.97 5.42
C ASP A 65 10.10 -26.68 6.75
N ALA A 66 10.41 -25.53 7.36
CA ALA A 66 9.89 -25.12 8.66
C ALA A 66 8.40 -24.76 8.65
N ALA A 67 7.79 -24.55 7.48
CA ALA A 67 6.38 -24.19 7.34
C ALA A 67 5.61 -25.32 6.65
N PHE A 68 4.53 -25.80 7.31
CA PHE A 68 3.59 -26.79 6.76
C PHE A 68 4.22 -28.07 6.17
N GLY A 69 5.40 -28.48 6.65
CA GLY A 69 6.12 -29.65 6.14
C GLY A 69 6.86 -29.43 4.81
N GLY A 70 6.95 -28.18 4.34
CA GLY A 70 7.59 -27.82 3.08
C GLY A 70 6.72 -26.87 2.25
N MET A 71 7.23 -25.69 1.89
CA MET A 71 6.57 -24.79 0.92
C MET A 71 7.55 -23.86 0.19
N PRO A 72 7.15 -23.32 -0.98
CA PRO A 72 7.89 -22.24 -1.63
C PRO A 72 7.89 -20.94 -0.79
N THR A 73 8.99 -20.20 -0.81
CA THR A 73 9.17 -18.97 0.01
C THR A 73 8.67 -17.68 -0.65
N TYR A 74 8.04 -17.76 -1.83
CA TYR A 74 7.57 -16.60 -2.59
C TYR A 74 6.61 -15.72 -1.78
N GLN A 75 5.78 -16.33 -0.94
CA GLN A 75 4.84 -15.63 -0.05
C GLN A 75 5.43 -15.33 1.34
N LEU A 76 6.67 -15.78 1.60
CA LEU A 76 7.39 -15.61 2.86
C LEU A 76 8.45 -14.51 2.81
N GLY A 77 8.46 -13.70 1.74
CA GLY A 77 9.36 -12.55 1.62
C GLY A 77 10.70 -12.88 0.98
N ALA A 78 10.70 -13.84 0.03
CA ALA A 78 11.80 -13.99 -0.93
C ALA A 78 12.07 -12.66 -1.64
N LYS A 79 13.35 -12.31 -1.75
CA LYS A 79 13.78 -11.15 -2.52
C LYS A 79 14.23 -11.60 -3.89
N TYR A 80 14.04 -10.74 -4.86
CA TYR A 80 14.46 -10.98 -6.23
C TYR A 80 15.37 -9.85 -6.68
N PRO A 81 16.43 -10.14 -7.46
CA PRO A 81 17.25 -9.10 -8.05
C PRO A 81 16.38 -8.20 -8.95
N ASN A 82 16.75 -6.92 -9.05
CA ASN A 82 16.12 -5.95 -9.94
C ASN A 82 14.61 -5.72 -9.73
N ASN A 83 14.10 -5.91 -8.51
CA ASN A 83 12.70 -5.59 -8.19
C ASN A 83 12.49 -4.07 -7.99
N TYR A 84 12.48 -3.32 -9.09
CA TYR A 84 12.32 -1.86 -9.09
C TYR A 84 10.97 -1.39 -8.58
N ILE A 85 9.92 -2.19 -8.79
CA ILE A 85 8.58 -1.87 -8.26
C ILE A 85 8.60 -1.92 -6.73
N LYS A 86 9.36 -2.85 -6.12
CA LYS A 86 9.54 -2.86 -4.66
C LYS A 86 10.28 -1.63 -4.15
N GLN A 87 11.25 -1.13 -4.91
CA GLN A 87 11.94 0.12 -4.56
C GLN A 87 10.99 1.32 -4.61
N LEU A 88 10.15 1.39 -5.64
CA LEU A 88 9.10 2.41 -5.75
C LEU A 88 8.10 2.32 -4.60
N ASP A 89 7.63 1.13 -4.27
CA ASP A 89 6.76 0.86 -3.11
C ASP A 89 7.36 1.43 -1.81
N LEU A 90 8.64 1.15 -1.55
CA LEU A 90 9.33 1.66 -0.37
C LEU A 90 9.50 3.19 -0.39
N ALA A 91 9.73 3.78 -1.56
CA ALA A 91 9.84 5.24 -1.69
C ALA A 91 8.52 5.95 -1.41
N ILE A 92 7.39 5.38 -1.84
CA ILE A 92 6.05 5.93 -1.57
C ILE A 92 5.69 5.77 -0.09
N ARG A 93 6.13 4.68 0.56
CA ARG A 93 5.90 4.39 1.97
C ARG A 93 6.99 4.96 2.87
N PHE A 94 7.18 6.28 2.80
CA PHE A 94 8.22 7.01 3.55
C PHE A 94 7.89 7.21 5.04
N LEU A 95 6.63 6.99 5.46
CA LEU A 95 6.21 7.09 6.87
C LEU A 95 6.52 5.81 7.66
N PRO A 96 6.65 5.88 8.99
CA PRO A 96 6.81 4.69 9.83
C PRO A 96 5.53 3.84 9.82
N ARG A 97 5.68 2.51 9.76
CA ARG A 97 4.55 1.58 9.86
C ARG A 97 3.88 1.64 11.24
N PRO A 98 2.53 1.57 11.32
CA PRO A 98 1.57 1.38 10.21
C PRO A 98 1.01 2.69 9.61
N ALA A 99 1.59 3.85 9.93
CA ALA A 99 1.10 5.14 9.44
C ALA A 99 1.28 5.31 7.92
N ASP A 100 2.26 4.64 7.31
CA ASP A 100 2.43 4.56 5.86
C ASP A 100 1.21 3.95 5.16
N TYR A 101 0.66 2.86 5.68
CA TYR A 101 -0.52 2.21 5.10
C TYR A 101 -1.77 3.07 5.22
N LEU A 102 -1.98 3.69 6.39
CA LEU A 102 -3.12 4.60 6.57
C LEU A 102 -3.00 5.83 5.65
N PHE A 103 -1.79 6.36 5.47
CA PHE A 103 -1.54 7.42 4.50
C PHE A 103 -1.85 6.97 3.07
N LEU A 104 -1.43 5.76 2.67
CA LEU A 104 -1.76 5.20 1.36
C LEU A 104 -3.27 5.05 1.14
N TYR A 105 -4.04 4.64 2.16
CA TYR A 105 -5.50 4.61 2.08
C TYR A 105 -6.08 5.99 1.75
N PHE A 106 -5.62 7.02 2.45
CA PHE A 106 -6.09 8.37 2.23
C PHE A 106 -5.75 8.87 0.83
N ILE A 107 -4.47 8.79 0.43
CA ILE A 107 -4.06 9.35 -0.86
C ILE A 107 -4.65 8.56 -2.04
N GLY A 108 -4.76 7.24 -1.94
CA GLY A 108 -5.35 6.38 -2.97
C GLY A 108 -6.81 6.71 -3.20
N MET A 109 -7.62 6.72 -2.15
CA MET A 109 -9.04 7.06 -2.26
C MET A 109 -9.26 8.51 -2.70
N TYR A 110 -8.43 9.42 -2.22
CA TYR A 110 -8.50 10.82 -2.64
C TYR A 110 -8.28 10.96 -4.16
N ILE A 111 -7.25 10.32 -4.71
CA ILE A 111 -6.99 10.31 -6.15
C ILE A 111 -8.17 9.69 -6.91
N LEU A 112 -8.72 8.58 -6.43
CA LEU A 112 -9.90 7.96 -7.04
C LEU A 112 -11.08 8.93 -7.09
N PHE A 113 -11.39 9.61 -5.99
CA PHE A 113 -12.47 10.60 -5.96
C PHE A 113 -12.22 11.78 -6.90
N LEU A 114 -10.99 12.28 -7.00
CA LEU A 114 -10.64 13.32 -7.97
C LEU A 114 -10.80 12.82 -9.42
N VAL A 115 -10.36 11.59 -9.71
CA VAL A 115 -10.60 10.96 -11.01
C VAL A 115 -12.09 10.86 -11.26
N LEU A 116 -12.92 10.55 -10.27
CA LEU A 116 -14.37 10.52 -10.37
C LEU A 116 -15.04 11.90 -10.50
N LYS A 117 -14.27 13.01 -10.44
CA LYS A 117 -14.73 14.42 -10.47
C LYS A 117 -15.48 14.87 -9.22
N VAL A 118 -15.21 14.25 -8.07
CA VAL A 118 -15.69 14.74 -6.77
C VAL A 118 -14.89 16.00 -6.38
N ASP A 119 -15.55 17.00 -5.80
CA ASP A 119 -14.87 18.20 -5.29
C ASP A 119 -13.80 17.83 -4.26
N TYR A 120 -12.66 18.54 -4.27
CA TYR A 120 -11.49 18.18 -3.46
C TYR A 120 -11.78 18.19 -1.95
N LYS A 121 -12.72 19.00 -1.46
CA LYS A 121 -13.09 19.04 -0.04
C LYS A 121 -13.87 17.79 0.35
N LEU A 122 -14.81 17.38 -0.49
CA LEU A 122 -15.58 16.15 -0.29
C LEU A 122 -14.72 14.91 -0.49
N ALA A 123 -13.81 14.93 -1.47
CA ALA A 123 -12.83 13.88 -1.68
C ALA A 123 -11.92 13.71 -0.46
N PHE A 124 -11.49 14.80 0.16
CA PHE A 124 -10.71 14.77 1.40
C PHE A 124 -11.49 14.10 2.54
N LEU A 125 -12.73 14.54 2.79
CA LEU A 125 -13.58 13.95 3.83
C LEU A 125 -13.88 12.48 3.56
N GLY A 126 -14.18 12.11 2.31
CA GLY A 126 -14.44 10.73 1.92
C GLY A 126 -13.21 9.83 2.08
N ALA A 127 -12.02 10.35 1.76
CA ALA A 127 -10.77 9.62 1.96
C ALA A 127 -10.50 9.36 3.45
N LEU A 128 -10.72 10.36 4.32
CA LEU A 128 -10.64 10.17 5.77
C LEU A 128 -11.65 9.14 6.27
N ALA A 129 -12.91 9.25 5.84
CA ALA A 129 -13.97 8.30 6.21
C ALA A 129 -13.61 6.85 5.79
N PHE A 130 -13.03 6.68 4.60
CA PHE A 130 -12.55 5.38 4.16
C PHE A 130 -11.41 4.87 5.04
N GLY A 131 -10.32 5.63 5.18
CA GLY A 131 -9.13 5.15 5.90
C GLY A 131 -9.36 4.92 7.39
N PHE A 132 -10.26 5.70 8.02
CA PHE A 132 -10.68 5.49 9.41
C PHE A 132 -11.84 4.51 9.57
N SER A 133 -12.27 3.84 8.52
CA SER A 133 -13.26 2.76 8.66
C SER A 133 -12.72 1.66 9.58
N THR A 134 -13.60 1.14 10.44
CA THR A 134 -13.25 0.23 11.53
C THR A 134 -12.41 -0.95 11.07
N TYR A 135 -12.77 -1.57 9.95
CA TYR A 135 -12.06 -2.72 9.41
C TYR A 135 -10.62 -2.38 8.97
N LEU A 136 -10.39 -1.24 8.31
CA LEU A 136 -9.07 -0.83 7.84
C LEU A 136 -8.13 -0.42 8.97
N ILE A 137 -8.67 -0.04 10.12
CA ILE A 137 -7.87 0.19 11.32
C ILE A 137 -7.53 -1.12 12.03
N ILE A 138 -8.51 -2.02 12.19
CA ILE A 138 -8.30 -3.32 12.87
C ILE A 138 -7.26 -4.17 12.14
N ILE A 139 -7.31 -4.21 10.80
CA ILE A 139 -6.37 -4.99 9.99
C ILE A 139 -4.91 -4.55 10.17
N LEU A 140 -4.69 -3.23 10.35
CA LEU A 140 -3.38 -2.68 10.70
C LEU A 140 -2.98 -3.03 12.13
N GLY A 141 -3.93 -3.08 13.06
CA GLY A 141 -3.69 -3.45 14.46
C GLY A 141 -3.15 -4.87 14.62
N VAL A 142 -3.73 -5.84 13.90
CA VAL A 142 -3.32 -7.25 13.96
C VAL A 142 -2.06 -7.52 13.13
N GLY A 143 -1.79 -6.68 12.13
CA GLY A 143 -0.59 -6.73 11.29
C GLY A 143 -0.71 -7.59 10.05
N HIS A 144 -1.93 -7.66 9.52
CA HIS A 144 -2.21 -8.32 8.25
C HIS A 144 -1.77 -7.42 7.07
N ASN A 145 -0.47 -7.08 7.07
CA ASN A 145 0.13 -5.99 6.32
C ASN A 145 0.01 -6.18 4.82
N ALA A 146 0.18 -7.40 4.29
CA ALA A 146 0.07 -7.66 2.86
C ALA A 146 -1.34 -7.35 2.31
N LYS A 147 -2.39 -7.74 3.06
CA LYS A 147 -3.78 -7.44 2.69
C LYS A 147 -4.08 -5.96 2.81
N ALA A 148 -3.61 -5.35 3.90
CA ALA A 148 -3.75 -3.92 4.13
C ALA A 148 -3.11 -3.13 2.99
N HIS A 149 -1.92 -3.55 2.56
CA HIS A 149 -1.14 -2.95 1.49
C HIS A 149 -1.84 -3.07 0.13
N ALA A 150 -2.36 -4.25 -0.21
CA ALA A 150 -3.13 -4.46 -1.44
C ALA A 150 -4.38 -3.56 -1.48
N ILE A 151 -5.19 -3.55 -0.41
CA ILE A 151 -6.36 -2.65 -0.33
C ILE A 151 -5.98 -1.18 -0.55
N ALA A 152 -4.76 -0.78 -0.14
CA ALA A 152 -4.30 0.59 -0.31
C ALA A 152 -3.98 0.95 -1.77
N TYR A 153 -3.60 -0.02 -2.60
CA TYR A 153 -3.32 0.19 -4.02
C TYR A 153 -4.54 0.04 -4.93
N MET A 154 -5.59 -0.68 -4.49
CA MET A 154 -6.84 -0.83 -5.27
C MET A 154 -7.38 0.50 -5.82
N PRO A 155 -7.49 1.60 -5.04
CA PRO A 155 -8.03 2.85 -5.57
C PRO A 155 -7.18 3.46 -6.70
N PHE A 156 -5.86 3.23 -6.68
CA PHE A 156 -4.98 3.70 -7.75
C PHE A 156 -5.18 2.89 -9.03
N VAL A 157 -5.36 1.57 -8.92
CA VAL A 157 -5.69 0.69 -10.06
C VAL A 157 -7.00 1.14 -10.69
N LEU A 158 -8.04 1.32 -9.88
CA LEU A 158 -9.35 1.80 -10.35
C LEU A 158 -9.24 3.20 -10.99
N SER A 159 -8.43 4.09 -10.41
CA SER A 159 -8.16 5.41 -10.98
C SER A 159 -7.58 5.32 -12.40
N GLY A 160 -6.62 4.42 -12.63
CA GLY A 160 -6.04 4.18 -13.96
C GLY A 160 -7.07 3.66 -14.97
N ILE A 161 -7.92 2.72 -14.55
CA ILE A 161 -9.01 2.18 -15.37
C ILE A 161 -10.02 3.28 -15.74
N PHE A 162 -10.50 4.04 -14.76
CA PHE A 162 -11.47 5.12 -15.02
C PHE A 162 -10.90 6.22 -15.92
N LEU A 163 -9.62 6.57 -15.78
CA LEU A 163 -8.97 7.51 -16.70
C LEU A 163 -8.94 6.99 -18.14
N THR A 164 -8.67 5.69 -18.30
CA THR A 164 -8.64 5.01 -19.60
C THR A 164 -10.03 5.03 -20.25
N PHE A 165 -11.09 4.68 -19.52
CA PHE A 165 -12.47 4.75 -20.01
C PHE A 165 -12.94 6.17 -20.35
N ARG A 166 -12.30 7.19 -19.78
CA ARG A 166 -12.59 8.60 -20.06
C ARG A 166 -11.76 9.18 -21.21
N GLY A 167 -11.11 8.33 -22.01
CA GLY A 167 -10.34 8.73 -23.19
C GLY A 167 -8.95 9.30 -22.87
N LYS A 168 -8.51 9.31 -21.61
CA LYS A 168 -7.15 9.73 -21.23
C LYS A 168 -6.18 8.55 -21.29
N TYR A 169 -6.07 7.92 -22.46
CA TYR A 169 -5.41 6.63 -22.64
C TYR A 169 -3.97 6.60 -22.10
N LEU A 170 -3.14 7.60 -22.43
CA LEU A 170 -1.75 7.62 -21.98
C LEU A 170 -1.63 7.68 -20.45
N TRP A 171 -2.31 8.62 -19.81
CA TRP A 171 -2.25 8.79 -18.36
C TRP A 171 -2.96 7.66 -17.61
N GLY A 172 -4.06 7.15 -18.15
CA GLY A 172 -4.77 5.99 -17.62
C GLY A 172 -3.92 4.73 -17.68
N PHE A 173 -3.28 4.47 -18.82
CA PHE A 173 -2.35 3.35 -18.99
C PHE A 173 -1.17 3.44 -18.03
N LEU A 174 -0.47 4.57 -17.97
CA LEU A 174 0.69 4.74 -17.08
C LEU A 174 0.31 4.53 -15.60
N LEU A 175 -0.79 5.14 -15.16
CA LEU A 175 -1.27 4.97 -13.78
C LEU A 175 -1.66 3.52 -13.51
N LEU A 176 -2.37 2.87 -14.44
CA LEU A 176 -2.79 1.47 -14.31
C LEU A 176 -1.59 0.53 -14.25
N THR A 177 -0.61 0.66 -15.14
CA THR A 177 0.57 -0.21 -15.16
C THR A 177 1.37 -0.09 -13.87
N VAL A 178 1.63 1.13 -13.40
CA VAL A 178 2.39 1.35 -12.16
C VAL A 178 1.60 0.85 -10.94
N SER A 179 0.32 1.19 -10.83
CA SER A 179 -0.52 0.79 -9.70
C SER A 179 -0.74 -0.72 -9.65
N MET A 180 -0.94 -1.38 -10.80
CA MET A 180 -1.06 -2.83 -10.86
C MET A 180 0.25 -3.52 -10.48
N GLY A 181 1.40 -2.97 -10.88
CA GLY A 181 2.70 -3.46 -10.42
C GLY A 181 2.83 -3.37 -8.90
N LEU A 182 2.46 -2.22 -8.31
CA LEU A 182 2.47 -2.01 -6.86
C LEU A 182 1.52 -2.97 -6.13
N GLU A 183 0.32 -3.20 -6.66
CA GLU A 183 -0.67 -4.16 -6.14
C GLU A 183 -0.11 -5.58 -6.12
N LEU A 184 0.53 -6.04 -7.21
CA LEU A 184 1.14 -7.36 -7.28
C LEU A 184 2.30 -7.51 -6.29
N VAL A 185 3.11 -6.46 -6.11
CA VAL A 185 4.23 -6.43 -5.16
C VAL A 185 3.77 -6.40 -3.70
N ALA A 186 2.52 -6.01 -3.40
CA ALA A 186 1.93 -6.16 -2.07
C ALA A 186 1.77 -7.64 -1.66
N ASN A 187 1.87 -8.57 -2.62
CA ASN A 187 1.96 -10.02 -2.43
C ASN A 187 0.75 -10.62 -1.69
N HIS A 188 -0.46 -10.13 -1.98
CA HIS A 188 -1.71 -10.66 -1.45
C HIS A 188 -2.68 -11.06 -2.58
N PHE A 189 -2.38 -12.16 -3.25
CA PHE A 189 -3.08 -12.62 -4.47
C PHE A 189 -4.59 -12.73 -4.33
N GLN A 190 -5.12 -13.11 -3.16
CA GLN A 190 -6.57 -13.17 -2.95
C GLN A 190 -7.24 -11.80 -3.13
N MET A 191 -6.60 -10.72 -2.64
CA MET A 191 -7.17 -9.38 -2.77
C MET A 191 -7.02 -8.87 -4.20
N THR A 192 -5.89 -9.12 -4.85
CA THR A 192 -5.69 -8.81 -6.26
C THR A 192 -6.70 -9.54 -7.13
N TYR A 193 -7.00 -10.81 -6.84
CA TYR A 193 -8.03 -11.57 -7.52
C TYR A 193 -9.42 -10.92 -7.37
N TYR A 194 -9.79 -10.51 -6.15
CA TYR A 194 -11.05 -9.80 -5.93
C TYR A 194 -11.12 -8.44 -6.64
N LEU A 195 -9.99 -7.72 -6.74
CA LEU A 195 -9.92 -6.49 -7.51
C LEU A 195 -10.19 -6.75 -9.01
N MET A 196 -9.58 -7.80 -9.57
CA MET A 196 -9.74 -8.14 -10.98
C MET A 196 -11.15 -8.64 -11.31
N LEU A 197 -11.89 -9.21 -10.35
CA LEU A 197 -13.32 -9.55 -10.55
C LEU A 197 -14.23 -8.32 -10.69
N LEU A 198 -13.80 -7.16 -10.19
CA LEU A 198 -14.57 -5.92 -10.25
C LEU A 198 -14.43 -5.21 -11.61
N VAL A 199 -13.41 -5.58 -12.39
CA VAL A 199 -13.04 -4.98 -13.69
C VAL A 199 -13.58 -5.84 -14.83
#